data_AF-A0A4Y2JV04-F1
#
_entry.id   AF-A0A4Y2JV04-F1
#
_cell.length_a   1.000
_cell.length_b   1.000
_cell.length_c   1.000
_cell.angle_alpha   90.00
_cell.angle_beta   90.00
_cell.angle_gamma   90.00
#
_symmetry.space_group_name_H-M   'P 1'
#
loop_
_entity.id
_entity.type
_entity.pdbx_description
1 polymer ?
#
loop_
_entity_poly.entity_id
_entity_poly.type
_entity_poly.pdbx_seq_one_letter_code
_entity_poly.pdbx_strand_id
1 'polypeptide(L)'
;MLVLQKFSLKLKQIDEFVMKVYTPNFFTIKSKHSLKCGAKHVRNTIPTSKYLSQDLKDVVAGVICRNSFFAHPGIILLCILKDERPQIKELAARRIIKS
;
A
#
# COMPACT_ATOMS: atom_id res chain seq x y z
N MET A 1 -3.94 -25.94 -26.41
CA MET A 1 -2.86 -24.94 -26.56
C MET A 1 -3.27 -23.53 -26.12
N LEU A 2 -4.41 -22.99 -26.57
CA LEU A 2 -4.91 -21.63 -26.22
C LEU A 2 -5.12 -21.36 -24.71
N VAL A 3 -5.53 -22.37 -23.94
CA VAL A 3 -5.76 -22.23 -22.48
C VAL A 3 -4.44 -22.00 -21.72
N LEU A 4 -3.38 -22.74 -22.06
CA LEU A 4 -2.05 -22.58 -21.46
C LEU A 4 -1.44 -21.22 -21.79
N GLN A 5 -1.67 -20.72 -23.00
CA GLN A 5 -1.18 -19.41 -23.43
C GLN A 5 -1.89 -18.26 -22.69
N LYS A 6 -3.20 -18.38 -22.41
CA LYS A 6 -3.94 -17.44 -21.55
C LYS A 6 -3.44 -17.42 -20.10
N PHE A 7 -3.10 -18.58 -19.54
CA PHE A 7 -2.52 -18.66 -18.19
C PHE A 7 -1.16 -17.99 -18.11
N SER A 8 -0.30 -18.25 -19.09
CA SER A 8 1.03 -17.62 -19.21
C SER A 8 0.93 -16.08 -19.29
N LEU A 9 -0.02 -15.56 -20.07
CA LEU A 9 -0.24 -14.12 -20.19
C LEU A 9 -0.68 -13.47 -18.86
N LYS A 10 -1.59 -14.10 -18.12
CA LYS A 10 -2.05 -13.60 -16.82
C LYS A 10 -0.93 -13.57 -15.79
N LEU A 11 -0.09 -14.61 -15.74
CA LEU A 11 1.07 -14.65 -14.85
C LEU A 11 2.06 -13.52 -15.17
N LYS A 12 2.32 -13.28 -16.46
CA LYS A 12 3.19 -12.17 -16.89
C LYS A 12 2.62 -10.80 -16.48
N GLN A 13 1.30 -10.59 -16.56
CA GLN A 13 0.67 -9.35 -16.12
C GLN A 13 0.80 -9.12 -14.61
N ILE A 14 0.68 -10.18 -13.82
CA ILE A 14 0.87 -10.13 -12.37
C ILE A 14 2.33 -9.80 -12.03
N ASP A 15 3.27 -10.50 -12.66
CA ASP A 15 4.70 -10.28 -12.45
C ASP A 15 5.09 -8.83 -12.79
N GLU A 16 4.63 -8.32 -13.94
CA GLU A 16 4.86 -6.93 -14.32
C GLU A 16 4.26 -5.94 -13.31
N PHE A 17 3.06 -6.22 -12.76
CA PHE A 17 2.46 -5.40 -11.72
C PHE A 17 3.27 -5.42 -10.42
N VAL A 18 3.73 -6.59 -10.00
CA VAL A 18 4.57 -6.72 -8.81
C VAL A 18 5.85 -5.90 -8.98
N MET A 19 6.52 -6.04 -10.11
CA MET A 19 7.80 -5.39 -10.38
C MET A 19 7.68 -3.88 -10.61
N LYS A 20 6.66 -3.42 -11.34
CA LYS A 20 6.51 -1.99 -11.72
C LYS A 20 5.77 -1.15 -10.68
N VAL A 21 4.84 -1.74 -9.93
CA VAL A 21 3.94 -0.98 -9.04
C VAL A 21 4.12 -1.38 -7.59
N TYR A 22 3.95 -2.67 -7.26
CA TYR A 22 3.92 -3.11 -5.86
C TYR A 22 5.26 -2.92 -5.17
N THR A 23 6.34 -3.46 -5.75
CA THR A 23 7.68 -3.46 -5.14
C THR A 23 8.20 -2.04 -4.91
N PRO A 24 8.20 -1.12 -5.89
CA PRO A 24 8.65 0.26 -5.67
C PRO A 24 7.81 1.00 -4.63
N ASN A 25 6.49 0.80 -4.62
CA ASN A 25 5.62 1.41 -3.61
C ASN A 25 5.88 0.86 -2.21
N PHE A 26 6.05 -0.46 -2.07
CA PHE A 26 6.35 -1.09 -0.80
C PHE A 26 7.63 -0.51 -0.19
N PHE A 27 8.70 -0.43 -0.97
CA PHE A 27 9.95 0.21 -0.52
C PHE A 27 9.74 1.68 -0.18
N THR A 28 8.98 2.43 -0.98
CA THR A 28 8.70 3.85 -0.72
C THR A 28 7.95 4.06 0.60
N ILE A 29 6.95 3.22 0.89
CA ILE A 29 6.18 3.25 2.14
C ILE A 29 7.06 2.89 3.33
N LYS A 30 7.90 1.85 3.22
CA LYS A 30 8.81 1.44 4.29
C LYS A 30 9.87 2.49 4.59
N SER A 31 10.47 3.09 3.56
CA SER A 31 11.48 4.13 3.70
C SER A 31 10.90 5.44 4.23
N LYS A 32 9.67 5.80 3.86
CA LYS A 32 8.97 7.02 4.31
C LYS A 32 7.71 6.67 5.08
N HIS A 33 7.89 6.02 6.21
CA HIS A 33 6.82 5.44 7.02
C HIS A 33 6.06 6.43 7.92
N SER A 34 6.33 7.73 7.78
CA SER A 34 5.59 8.80 8.46
C SER A 34 4.13 8.79 8.05
N LEU A 35 3.22 8.89 9.03
CA LEU A 35 1.78 8.94 8.76
C LEU A 35 1.40 10.10 7.84
N LYS A 36 2.16 11.22 7.90
CA LYS A 36 2.01 12.40 7.05
C LYS A 36 2.17 12.08 5.56
N CYS A 37 2.94 11.03 5.23
CA CYS A 37 3.20 10.60 3.86
C CYS A 37 2.19 9.57 3.34
N GLY A 38 1.30 9.03 4.19
CA GLY A 38 0.35 7.97 3.80
C GLY A 38 -0.49 8.32 2.57
N ALA A 39 -1.12 9.49 2.55
CA ALA A 39 -1.90 9.95 1.40
C ALA A 39 -1.05 10.13 0.13
N LYS A 40 0.20 10.58 0.28
CA LYS A 40 1.13 10.75 -0.84
C LYS A 40 1.50 9.40 -1.47
N HIS A 41 1.71 8.36 -0.66
CA HIS A 41 1.99 7.01 -1.14
C HIS A 41 0.83 6.44 -1.96
N VAL A 42 -0.41 6.60 -1.47
CA VAL A 42 -1.60 6.17 -2.21
C VAL A 42 -1.70 6.94 -3.54
N ARG A 43 -1.56 8.27 -3.52
CA ARG A 43 -1.61 9.10 -4.73
C ARG A 43 -0.54 8.71 -5.75
N ASN A 44 0.67 8.38 -5.31
CA ASN A 44 1.78 7.99 -6.18
C ASN A 44 1.56 6.62 -6.87
N THR A 45 0.65 5.80 -6.35
CA THR A 45 0.30 4.50 -6.94
C THR A 45 -0.55 4.63 -8.21
N ILE A 46 -1.32 5.72 -8.31
CA ILE A 46 -2.21 5.99 -9.45
C ILE A 46 -1.43 6.16 -10.76
N PRO A 47 -0.41 7.04 -10.86
CA PRO A 47 0.34 7.19 -12.10
C PRO A 47 1.13 5.93 -12.49
N THR A 48 1.67 5.18 -11.52
CA THR A 48 2.41 3.94 -11.80
C THR A 48 1.52 2.82 -12.33
N SER A 49 0.22 2.85 -12.01
CA SER A 49 -0.77 1.87 -12.47
C SER A 49 -1.42 2.22 -13.81
N LYS A 50 -1.02 3.32 -14.48
CA LYS A 50 -1.66 3.82 -15.72
C LYS A 50 -1.61 2.85 -16.90
N TYR A 51 -0.60 2.00 -16.98
CA TYR A 51 -0.41 1.04 -18.07
C TYR A 51 -1.40 -0.15 -18.03
N LEU A 52 -2.10 -0.35 -16.92
CA LEU A 52 -3.10 -1.41 -16.78
C LEU A 52 -4.37 -1.11 -17.60
N SER A 53 -5.08 -2.16 -17.99
CA SER A 53 -6.45 -2.04 -18.53
C SER A 53 -7.41 -1.51 -17.47
N GLN A 54 -8.57 -1.00 -17.89
CA GLN A 54 -9.54 -0.42 -16.96
C GLN A 54 -10.03 -1.44 -15.92
N ASP A 55 -10.39 -2.66 -16.34
CA ASP A 55 -10.81 -3.73 -15.44
C ASP A 55 -9.77 -4.01 -14.34
N LEU A 56 -8.49 -4.03 -14.70
CA LEU A 56 -7.40 -4.25 -13.73
C LEU A 56 -7.18 -3.03 -12.84
N LYS A 57 -7.36 -1.81 -13.35
CA LYS A 57 -7.32 -0.58 -12.53
C LYS A 57 -8.41 -0.60 -11.48
N ASP A 58 -9.62 -1.04 -11.82
CA ASP A 58 -10.74 -1.09 -10.88
C ASP A 58 -10.49 -2.14 -9.78
N VAL A 59 -9.92 -3.30 -10.13
CA VAL A 59 -9.48 -4.30 -9.15
C VAL A 59 -8.39 -3.73 -8.24
N VAL A 60 -7.35 -3.12 -8.80
CA VAL A 60 -6.23 -2.54 -8.04
C VAL A 60 -6.70 -1.41 -7.14
N ALA A 61 -7.55 -0.51 -7.64
CA ALA A 61 -8.16 0.56 -6.86
C ALA A 61 -8.98 0.00 -5.69
N GLY A 62 -9.79 -1.05 -5.94
CA GLY A 62 -10.52 -1.75 -4.90
C GLY A 62 -9.60 -2.35 -3.83
N VAL A 63 -8.50 -2.98 -4.23
CA VAL A 63 -7.50 -3.55 -3.31
C VAL A 63 -6.81 -2.44 -2.50
N ILE A 64 -6.43 -1.33 -3.13
CA ILE A 64 -5.82 -0.19 -2.43
C ILE A 64 -6.79 0.41 -1.42
N CYS A 65 -8.05 0.66 -1.79
CA CYS A 65 -9.04 1.21 -0.87
C CYS A 65 -9.27 0.29 0.34
N ARG A 66 -9.31 -1.03 0.14
CA ARG A 66 -9.53 -2.00 1.22
C ARG A 66 -8.28 -2.27 2.07
N ASN A 67 -7.08 -2.24 1.48
CA ASN A 67 -5.84 -2.71 2.13
C ASN A 67 -4.78 -1.62 2.37
N SER A 68 -5.00 -0.39 1.92
CA SER A 68 -4.06 0.74 2.13
C SER A 68 -3.74 0.95 3.62
N PHE A 69 -4.68 0.60 4.50
CA PHE A 69 -4.50 0.61 5.94
C PHE A 69 -3.46 -0.43 6.44
N PHE A 70 -3.33 -1.61 5.83
CA PHE A 70 -2.38 -2.63 6.32
C PHE A 70 -0.93 -2.40 5.88
N ALA A 71 -0.71 -1.64 4.81
CA ALA A 71 0.63 -1.42 4.27
C ALA A 71 1.45 -0.40 5.09
N HIS A 72 0.79 0.42 5.92
CA HIS A 72 1.42 1.56 6.58
C HIS A 72 1.74 1.27 8.05
N PRO A 73 3.02 1.23 8.48
CA PRO A 73 3.38 0.92 9.87
C PRO A 73 2.86 1.96 10.88
N GLY A 74 2.56 3.18 10.44
CA GLY A 74 1.87 4.19 11.27
C GLY A 74 0.47 3.78 11.74
N ILE A 75 -0.16 2.78 11.13
CA ILE A 75 -1.47 2.26 11.56
C ILE A 75 -1.37 1.55 12.90
N ILE A 76 -0.25 0.86 13.14
CA ILE A 76 0.01 0.23 14.44
C ILE A 76 0.05 1.31 15.54
N LEU A 77 0.67 2.45 15.27
CA LEU A 77 0.68 3.58 16.22
C LEU A 77 -0.72 4.15 16.46
N LEU A 78 -1.59 4.19 15.43
CA LEU A 78 -2.99 4.58 15.59
C LEU A 78 -3.78 3.58 16.44
N CYS A 79 -3.51 2.28 16.30
CA CYS A 79 -4.11 1.26 17.18
C CYS A 79 -3.62 1.44 18.63
N ILE A 80 -2.32 1.70 18.83
CA ILE A 80 -1.73 1.92 20.17
C ILE A 80 -2.31 3.19 20.82
N LEU A 81 -2.70 4.21 20.05
CA LEU A 81 -3.42 5.38 20.58
C LEU A 81 -4.77 5.05 21.24
N LYS A 82 -5.34 3.88 20.97
CA LYS A 82 -6.57 3.39 21.61
C LYS A 82 -6.31 2.55 22.87
N ASP A 83 -5.05 2.31 23.25
CA ASP A 83 -4.72 1.57 24.47
C ASP A 83 -5.27 2.30 25.71
N GLU A 84 -5.67 1.56 26.73
CA GLU A 84 -6.22 2.15 27.95
C GLU A 84 -5.15 2.89 28.76
N ARG A 85 -3.90 2.40 28.72
CA ARG A 85 -2.79 2.89 29.53
C ARG A 85 -2.30 4.25 29.01
N PRO A 86 -2.34 5.34 29.82
CA PRO A 86 -1.98 6.69 29.39
C PRO A 86 -0.55 6.80 28.84
N GLN A 87 0.41 6.14 29.48
CA GLN A 87 1.82 6.17 29.10
C GLN A 87 2.08 5.61 27.69
N ILE A 88 1.33 4.59 27.30
CA ILE A 88 1.46 3.93 26.00
C ILE A 88 0.83 4.79 24.90
N LYS A 89 -0.33 5.38 25.18
CA LYS A 89 -0.96 6.37 24.29
C LYS A 89 -0.03 7.55 24.04
N GLU A 90 0.56 8.09 25.10
CA GLU A 90 1.48 9.21 25.00
C GLU A 90 2.72 8.86 24.16
N LEU A 91 3.30 7.67 24.36
CA LEU A 91 4.41 7.20 23.55
C LEU A 91 4.05 7.10 22.07
N ALA A 92 2.86 6.60 21.74
CA ALA A 92 2.37 6.54 20.37
C ALA A 92 2.16 7.94 19.77
N ALA A 93 1.54 8.86 20.51
CA ALA A 93 1.35 10.25 20.10
C ALA A 93 2.68 10.94 19.78
N ARG A 94 3.68 10.81 20.68
CA ARG A 94 5.03 11.38 20.48
C ARG A 94 5.69 10.81 19.23
N ARG A 95 5.57 9.49 18.98
CA ARG A 95 6.12 8.85 17.77
C ARG A 95 5.43 9.32 16.49
N ILE A 96 4.11 9.52 16.49
CA ILE A 96 3.37 10.05 15.35
C ILE A 96 3.79 11.50 15.05
N ILE A 97 3.92 12.34 16.09
CA ILE A 97 4.30 13.75 15.94
C ILE A 97 5.74 13.88 15.42
N LYS A 98 6.66 13.09 15.96
CA LYS A 98 8.09 13.08 15.60
C LYS A 98 8.34 12.49 14.19
N SER A 99 7.48 11.59 13.72
CA SER A 99 7.57 10.98 12.38
C SER A 99 7.33 11.97 11.24
#